data_AF-B5IM13-F1
#
_entry.id   AF-B5IM13-F1
#
_cell.length_a   1.000
_cell.length_b   1.000
_cell.length_c   1.000
_cell.angle_alpha   90.00
_cell.angle_beta   90.00
_cell.angle_gamma   90.00
#
_symmetry.space_group_name_H-M   'P 1'
#
loop_
_entity.id
_entity.type
_entity.pdbx_description
1 polymer ?
#
loop_
_entity_poly.entity_id
_entity_poly.type
_entity_poly.pdbx_seq_one_letter_code
_entity_poly.pdbx_strand_id
1 'polypeptide(L)'
;MPPYSSLSTGPAASSEDQIWWPERLLPNVTGTATNPGPDVAFVTVANDRFLPGLEALLLSLRAVYPELSSPVVVFHDGSLGSVARAELEAIHPRVRFEVPHPSWADALPLDSPNRERIGLLGYLNTYAFALEGFRRVIVLDSDVLVLGPLDPLWAPGEAFRAVPDCGALPYGLVSAHTGKPVLNSGMISIPGWALGPAMLDRMHRLISLAAQPVCPLLDSFADQKVWNLLFAEHSVELMPVNFNCNIKYVVQFLEGCTEGLSLVHFAGPKPWLRDAQPRARSKSVVDHWLWIRHHRELLCAERLRQYEGFLASRAALPELVPAPRSRPALLADDPAALRLELPTDHGLHLLLPSADTSQWPPSEWPSDWQTLVAELAEQQPLHLWAPFCLRSILASLVWHPAIRLEFILLERPFSAPDLVDQGGCAFVPWRGSLRASLRAAVERRLQAMSIRWVGS
;
A
#
# COMPACT_ATOMS: atom_id res chain seq x y z
N MET A 1 17.81 19.88 1.53
CA MET A 1 18.21 18.48 1.75
C MET A 1 19.12 18.44 2.97
N PRO A 2 18.89 17.58 3.96
CA PRO A 2 19.82 17.42 5.07
C PRO A 2 21.13 16.83 4.53
N PRO A 3 22.31 17.26 5.02
CA PRO A 3 23.56 16.64 4.63
C PRO A 3 23.57 15.23 5.22
N TYR A 4 23.54 14.21 4.36
CA TYR A 4 23.75 12.82 4.76
C TYR A 4 25.22 12.67 5.22
N SER A 5 25.49 12.99 6.48
CA SER A 5 26.81 12.81 7.09
C SER A 5 27.16 11.32 7.16
N SER A 6 28.31 10.97 6.56
CA SER A 6 29.05 9.70 6.61
C SER A 6 28.30 8.54 7.28
N LEU A 7 27.44 7.87 6.52
CA LEU A 7 26.84 6.63 6.95
C LEU A 7 27.92 5.55 6.97
N SER A 8 28.00 4.83 8.10
CA SER A 8 28.90 3.67 8.25
C SER A 8 28.64 2.71 7.10
N THR A 9 29.59 2.58 6.19
CA THR A 9 29.63 1.44 5.28
C THR A 9 29.65 0.18 6.16
N GLY A 10 29.04 -0.91 5.68
CA GLY A 10 29.21 -2.21 6.33
C GLY A 10 30.69 -2.58 6.47
N PRO A 11 31.02 -3.68 7.17
CA PRO A 11 32.38 -4.21 7.11
C PRO A 11 32.80 -4.33 5.65
N ALA A 12 34.02 -3.86 5.34
CA ALA A 12 34.56 -3.99 3.99
C ALA A 12 34.55 -5.47 3.58
N ALA A 13 34.31 -5.72 2.29
CA ALA A 13 34.46 -7.06 1.73
C ALA A 13 35.81 -7.64 2.16
N SER A 14 35.82 -8.89 2.60
CA SER A 14 37.05 -9.62 2.84
C SER A 14 37.81 -9.77 1.52
N SER A 15 39.14 -9.94 1.57
CA SER A 15 39.94 -10.17 0.36
C SER A 15 39.55 -11.44 -0.42
N GLU A 16 38.70 -12.29 0.15
CA GLU A 16 38.21 -13.53 -0.44
C GLU A 16 36.81 -13.38 -1.10
N ASP A 17 36.10 -12.28 -0.85
CA ASP A 17 34.75 -12.09 -1.37
C ASP A 17 34.77 -11.75 -2.87
N GLN A 18 34.05 -12.54 -3.66
CA GLN A 18 33.79 -12.22 -5.05
C GLN A 18 32.67 -11.17 -5.13
N ILE A 19 32.88 -10.13 -5.93
CA ILE A 19 31.96 -8.99 -6.07
C ILE A 19 31.35 -8.92 -7.47
N TRP A 20 30.14 -8.38 -7.56
CA TRP A 20 29.45 -8.10 -8.82
C TRP A 20 29.02 -6.64 -8.88
N TRP A 21 29.46 -5.91 -9.91
CA TRP A 21 29.14 -4.50 -10.08
C TRP A 21 27.79 -4.33 -10.79
N PRO A 22 26.86 -3.54 -10.22
CA PRO A 22 25.56 -3.32 -10.83
C PRO A 22 25.67 -2.59 -12.15
N GLU A 23 25.08 -3.20 -13.17
CA GLU A 23 24.70 -2.49 -14.37
C GLU A 23 23.59 -1.49 -14.03
N ARG A 24 23.76 -0.28 -14.55
CA ARG A 24 22.74 0.76 -14.57
C ARG A 24 22.46 1.08 -16.01
N LEU A 25 21.21 0.96 -16.41
CA LEU A 25 20.81 1.55 -17.68
C LEU A 25 20.75 3.05 -17.48
N LEU A 26 21.47 3.80 -18.32
CA LEU A 26 21.16 5.20 -18.52
C LEU A 26 19.70 5.24 -18.99
N PRO A 27 18.86 6.06 -18.37
CA PRO A 27 17.46 6.01 -18.67
C PRO A 27 17.27 6.38 -20.14
N ASN A 28 16.75 5.45 -20.93
CA ASN A 28 15.96 5.82 -22.08
C ASN A 28 14.63 6.35 -21.50
N VAL A 29 14.68 7.59 -20.97
CA VAL A 29 13.62 8.33 -20.25
C VAL A 29 12.31 8.43 -21.07
N THR A 30 12.30 7.99 -22.32
CA THR A 30 11.24 8.25 -23.29
C THR A 30 10.44 7.01 -23.70
N GLY A 31 10.74 5.84 -23.15
CA GLY A 31 9.92 4.65 -23.40
C GLY A 31 8.51 4.85 -22.81
N THR A 32 7.49 4.97 -23.66
CA THR A 32 6.11 4.90 -23.20
C THR A 32 5.84 3.51 -22.63
N ALA A 33 5.44 3.44 -21.36
CA ALA A 33 5.13 2.19 -20.68
C ALA A 33 4.09 1.39 -21.48
N THR A 34 4.39 0.13 -21.78
CA THR A 34 3.46 -0.74 -22.52
C THR A 34 2.65 -1.61 -21.57
N ASN A 35 1.35 -1.72 -21.83
CA ASN A 35 0.48 -2.63 -21.08
C ASN A 35 0.93 -4.08 -21.36
N PRO A 36 1.32 -4.87 -20.33
CA PRO A 36 1.81 -6.23 -20.53
C PRO A 36 0.77 -7.17 -21.14
N GLY A 37 -0.52 -6.87 -20.96
CA GLY A 37 -1.63 -7.75 -21.33
C GLY A 37 -2.14 -8.62 -20.18
N PRO A 38 -3.27 -9.32 -20.37
CA PRO A 38 -3.88 -10.18 -19.36
C PRO A 38 -3.14 -11.51 -19.13
N ASP A 39 -2.18 -11.85 -19.99
CA ASP A 39 -1.33 -13.05 -19.91
C ASP A 39 -0.10 -12.87 -19.01
N VAL A 40 0.10 -11.68 -18.45
CA VAL A 40 1.08 -11.41 -17.40
C VAL A 40 0.30 -11.13 -16.11
N ALA A 41 0.72 -11.74 -15.01
CA ALA A 41 0.20 -11.43 -13.67
C ALA A 41 1.24 -10.74 -12.81
N PHE A 42 0.81 -9.87 -11.91
CA PHE A 42 1.62 -9.36 -10.81
C PHE A 42 1.23 -10.10 -9.54
N VAL A 43 2.21 -10.40 -8.70
CA VAL A 43 2.01 -11.05 -7.41
C VAL A 43 2.64 -10.21 -6.32
N THR A 44 1.96 -10.09 -5.19
CA THR A 44 2.53 -9.50 -3.99
C THR A 44 1.99 -10.19 -2.75
N VAL A 45 2.63 -9.92 -1.61
CA VAL A 45 2.21 -10.42 -0.31
C VAL A 45 1.97 -9.26 0.63
N ALA A 46 0.82 -9.25 1.29
CA ALA A 46 0.49 -8.24 2.28
C ALA A 46 -0.40 -8.80 3.37
N ASN A 47 -0.42 -8.12 4.50
CA ASN A 47 -1.42 -8.26 5.55
C ASN A 47 -1.90 -6.86 5.94
N ASP A 48 -2.79 -6.75 6.93
CA ASP A 48 -3.36 -5.45 7.32
C ASP A 48 -2.29 -4.41 7.72
N ARG A 49 -1.18 -4.86 8.33
CA ARG A 49 -0.05 -3.97 8.69
C ARG A 49 0.72 -3.45 7.47
N PHE A 50 0.64 -4.14 6.34
CA PHE A 50 1.28 -3.78 5.07
C PHE A 50 0.30 -3.14 4.08
N LEU A 51 -0.96 -2.91 4.49
CA LEU A 51 -1.97 -2.27 3.65
C LEU A 51 -1.49 -0.93 3.05
N PRO A 52 -0.81 -0.02 3.77
CA PRO A 52 -0.32 1.22 3.17
C PRO A 52 0.73 0.98 2.07
N GLY A 53 1.60 -0.02 2.25
CA GLY A 53 2.56 -0.42 1.23
C GLY A 53 1.88 -0.95 -0.02
N LEU A 54 0.95 -1.90 0.17
CA LEU A 54 0.17 -2.46 -0.92
C LEU A 54 -0.62 -1.39 -1.70
N GLU A 55 -1.24 -0.45 -0.99
CA GLU A 55 -1.92 0.69 -1.61
C GLU A 55 -0.94 1.51 -2.47
N ALA A 56 0.23 1.85 -1.94
CA ALA A 56 1.26 2.60 -2.67
C ALA A 56 1.79 1.84 -3.91
N LEU A 57 1.96 0.52 -3.80
CA LEU A 57 2.32 -0.33 -4.94
C LEU A 57 1.26 -0.25 -6.05
N LEU A 58 -0.02 -0.48 -5.74
CA LEU A 58 -1.09 -0.43 -6.74
C LEU A 58 -1.24 0.95 -7.37
N LEU A 59 -1.17 2.00 -6.56
CA LEU A 59 -1.23 3.38 -7.04
C LEU A 59 -0.06 3.71 -7.98
N SER A 60 1.15 3.31 -7.61
CA SER A 60 2.35 3.58 -8.42
C SER A 60 2.37 2.76 -9.71
N LEU A 61 1.93 1.50 -9.68
CA LEU A 61 1.69 0.70 -10.88
C LEU A 61 0.69 1.39 -11.81
N ARG A 62 -0.46 1.84 -11.29
CA ARG A 62 -1.48 2.51 -12.10
C ARG A 62 -1.02 3.85 -12.66
N ALA A 63 -0.18 4.59 -11.94
CA ALA A 63 0.40 5.84 -12.43
C ALA A 63 1.31 5.61 -13.64
N VAL A 64 2.09 4.53 -13.64
CA VAL A 64 2.95 4.15 -14.78
C VAL A 64 2.15 3.45 -15.89
N TYR A 65 1.15 2.64 -15.55
CA TYR A 65 0.29 1.89 -16.48
C TYR A 65 -1.20 2.23 -16.27
N PRO A 66 -1.69 3.37 -16.78
CA PRO A 66 -3.10 3.77 -16.59
C PRO A 66 -4.12 2.75 -17.12
N GLU A 67 -3.74 1.98 -18.14
CA GLU A 67 -4.59 0.97 -18.78
C GLU A 67 -4.27 -0.47 -18.34
N LEU A 68 -3.50 -0.66 -17.26
CA LEU A 68 -3.00 -1.97 -16.82
C LEU A 68 -4.11 -3.04 -16.84
N SER A 69 -3.96 -4.02 -17.73
CA SER A 69 -4.96 -5.10 -17.90
C SER A 69 -4.59 -6.37 -17.14
N SER A 70 -3.35 -6.49 -16.69
CA SER A 70 -2.83 -7.61 -15.92
C SER A 70 -3.55 -7.77 -14.58
N PRO A 71 -3.90 -9.00 -14.15
CA PRO A 71 -4.35 -9.22 -12.78
C PRO A 71 -3.21 -8.96 -11.79
N VAL A 72 -3.58 -8.50 -10.59
CA VAL A 72 -2.67 -8.41 -9.44
C VAL A 72 -3.18 -9.37 -8.37
N VAL A 73 -2.42 -10.41 -8.06
CA VAL A 73 -2.77 -11.39 -7.03
C VAL A 73 -2.06 -11.01 -5.74
N VAL A 74 -2.85 -10.83 -4.68
CA VAL A 74 -2.38 -10.50 -3.33
C VAL A 74 -2.56 -11.73 -2.45
N PHE A 75 -1.46 -12.37 -2.11
CA PHE A 75 -1.47 -13.41 -1.08
C PHE A 75 -1.47 -12.77 0.31
N HIS A 76 -2.36 -13.20 1.19
CA HIS A 76 -2.48 -12.68 2.55
C HIS A 76 -2.85 -13.74 3.58
N ASP A 77 -2.74 -13.39 4.86
CA ASP A 77 -2.96 -14.27 6.02
C ASP A 77 -4.42 -14.26 6.55
N GLY A 78 -5.37 -13.77 5.75
CA GLY A 78 -6.76 -13.56 6.16
C GLY A 78 -7.04 -12.25 6.90
N SER A 79 -6.02 -11.45 7.25
CA SER A 79 -6.22 -10.18 7.98
C SER A 79 -6.79 -9.02 7.14
N LEU A 80 -6.71 -9.09 5.80
CA LEU A 80 -7.27 -8.07 4.92
C LEU A 80 -8.81 -8.10 4.93
N GLY A 81 -9.42 -7.17 5.64
CA GLY A 81 -10.87 -7.01 5.74
C GLY A 81 -11.56 -6.71 4.40
N SER A 82 -12.88 -6.88 4.34
CA SER A 82 -13.68 -6.60 3.13
C SER A 82 -13.55 -5.14 2.66
N VAL A 83 -13.53 -4.20 3.60
CA VAL A 83 -13.37 -2.76 3.31
C VAL A 83 -12.03 -2.48 2.63
N ALA A 84 -10.93 -2.96 3.21
CA ALA A 84 -9.59 -2.76 2.65
C ALA A 84 -9.49 -3.34 1.24
N ARG A 85 -10.05 -4.54 1.04
CA ARG A 85 -10.12 -5.18 -0.28
C ARG A 85 -10.92 -4.36 -1.29
N ALA A 86 -12.10 -3.85 -0.91
CA ALA A 86 -12.91 -2.99 -1.78
C ALA A 86 -12.20 -1.67 -2.15
N GLU A 87 -11.43 -1.08 -1.22
CA GLU A 87 -10.63 0.12 -1.51
C GLU A 87 -9.50 -0.18 -2.51
N LEU A 88 -8.82 -1.31 -2.37
CA LEU A 88 -7.77 -1.74 -3.29
C LEU A 88 -8.33 -2.13 -4.68
N GLU A 89 -9.51 -2.76 -4.73
CA GLU A 89 -10.24 -3.06 -5.98
C GLU A 89 -10.68 -1.78 -6.71
N ALA A 90 -11.00 -0.71 -5.97
CA ALA A 90 -11.30 0.59 -6.57
C ALA A 90 -10.07 1.25 -7.23
N ILE A 91 -8.87 0.94 -6.76
CA ILE A 91 -7.61 1.36 -7.39
C ILE A 91 -7.34 0.52 -8.63
N HIS A 92 -7.47 -0.81 -8.54
CA HIS A 92 -7.29 -1.73 -9.65
C HIS A 92 -8.37 -2.82 -9.67
N PRO A 93 -9.33 -2.78 -10.61
CA PRO A 93 -10.46 -3.72 -10.62
C PRO A 93 -10.11 -5.21 -10.83
N ARG A 94 -8.87 -5.51 -11.20
CA ARG A 94 -8.37 -6.89 -11.39
C ARG A 94 -7.44 -7.35 -10.27
N VAL A 95 -7.49 -6.73 -9.10
CA VAL A 95 -6.89 -7.31 -7.89
C VAL A 95 -7.65 -8.57 -7.49
N ARG A 96 -6.94 -9.62 -7.10
CA ARG A 96 -7.48 -10.84 -6.51
C ARG A 96 -6.82 -11.06 -5.16
N PHE A 97 -7.60 -11.48 -4.18
CA PHE A 97 -7.11 -11.76 -2.84
C PHE A 97 -7.19 -13.26 -2.58
N GLU A 98 -6.06 -13.86 -2.26
CA GLU A 98 -5.95 -15.28 -2.00
C GLU A 98 -5.35 -15.51 -0.62
N VAL A 99 -5.88 -16.50 0.10
CA VAL A 99 -5.37 -16.94 1.39
C VAL A 99 -4.80 -18.34 1.19
N PRO A 100 -3.50 -18.47 0.85
CA PRO A 100 -2.89 -19.78 0.71
C PRO A 100 -2.93 -20.56 2.02
N HIS A 101 -3.01 -21.88 1.91
CA HIS A 101 -2.81 -22.79 3.03
C HIS A 101 -1.41 -23.42 2.92
N PRO A 102 -0.39 -22.83 3.59
CA PRO A 102 0.98 -23.31 3.52
C PRO A 102 1.13 -24.64 4.26
N SER A 103 0.99 -25.76 3.54
CA SER A 103 1.22 -27.10 4.09
C SER A 103 2.64 -27.29 4.63
N TRP A 104 3.61 -26.49 4.17
CA TRP A 104 4.98 -26.46 4.66
C TRP A 104 5.16 -25.66 5.96
N ALA A 105 4.18 -24.86 6.39
CA ALA A 105 4.33 -24.00 7.57
C ALA A 105 4.60 -24.80 8.85
N ASP A 106 3.99 -25.98 8.98
CA ASP A 106 4.18 -26.88 10.11
C ASP A 106 5.56 -27.54 10.13
N ALA A 107 6.23 -27.63 8.97
CA ALA A 107 7.57 -28.20 8.84
C ALA A 107 8.69 -27.21 9.24
N LEU A 108 8.38 -25.92 9.38
CA LEU A 108 9.37 -24.92 9.79
C LEU A 108 9.58 -24.95 11.31
N PRO A 109 10.82 -25.13 11.80
CA PRO A 109 11.12 -25.08 13.23
C PRO A 109 10.58 -23.80 13.87
N LEU A 110 9.92 -23.92 15.02
CA LEU A 110 9.32 -22.79 15.74
C LEU A 110 10.39 -21.77 16.19
N ASP A 111 11.60 -22.25 16.44
CA ASP A 111 12.80 -21.52 16.88
C ASP A 111 13.72 -21.09 15.72
N SER A 112 13.29 -21.25 14.47
CA SER A 112 14.04 -20.81 13.30
C SER A 112 14.23 -19.28 13.32
N PRO A 113 15.48 -18.76 13.25
CA PRO A 113 15.74 -17.32 13.15
C PRO A 113 15.03 -16.66 11.95
N ASN A 114 14.83 -17.41 10.87
CA ASN A 114 14.09 -16.93 9.69
C ASN A 114 12.60 -16.77 9.99
N ARG A 115 12.01 -17.71 10.73
CA ARG A 115 10.60 -17.63 11.16
C ARG A 115 10.38 -16.44 12.10
N GLU A 116 11.30 -16.18 13.01
CA GLU A 116 11.24 -15.00 13.89
C GLU A 116 11.31 -13.69 13.09
N ARG A 117 12.16 -13.64 12.05
CA ARG A 117 12.43 -12.42 11.29
C ARG A 117 11.32 -12.00 10.33
N ILE A 118 10.77 -12.94 9.53
CA ILE A 118 9.79 -12.63 8.47
C ILE A 118 8.42 -13.30 8.67
N GLY A 119 8.29 -14.17 9.68
CA GLY A 119 7.09 -14.98 9.87
C GLY A 119 6.80 -15.92 8.71
N LEU A 120 5.59 -16.50 8.69
CA LEU A 120 5.11 -17.31 7.56
C LEU A 120 4.77 -16.46 6.33
N LEU A 121 4.45 -15.17 6.55
CA LEU A 121 4.02 -14.25 5.50
C LEU A 121 5.10 -14.09 4.42
N GLY A 122 6.38 -13.97 4.81
CA GLY A 122 7.46 -13.74 3.85
C GLY A 122 7.70 -14.86 2.84
N TYR A 123 7.17 -16.07 3.08
CA TYR A 123 7.26 -17.19 2.14
C TYR A 123 6.01 -17.34 1.25
N LEU A 124 4.93 -16.60 1.50
CA LEU A 124 3.73 -16.70 0.67
C LEU A 124 3.95 -16.24 -0.77
N ASN A 125 5.00 -15.46 -1.04
CA ASN A 125 5.36 -15.04 -2.40
C ASN A 125 5.70 -16.23 -3.31
N THR A 126 6.04 -17.38 -2.73
CA THR A 126 6.31 -18.63 -3.46
C THR A 126 5.06 -19.27 -4.09
N TYR A 127 3.86 -18.92 -3.61
CA TYR A 127 2.62 -19.32 -4.26
C TYR A 127 2.43 -18.69 -5.64
N ALA A 128 3.31 -17.77 -6.06
CA ALA A 128 3.40 -17.32 -7.44
C ALA A 128 3.52 -18.49 -8.44
N PHE A 129 4.19 -19.58 -8.05
CA PHE A 129 4.31 -20.77 -8.90
C PHE A 129 2.99 -21.52 -9.11
N ALA A 130 1.97 -21.30 -8.28
CA ALA A 130 0.65 -21.91 -8.44
C ALA A 130 -0.19 -21.24 -9.53
N LEU A 131 0.23 -20.07 -10.04
CA LEU A 131 -0.52 -19.28 -11.02
C LEU A 131 -0.25 -19.79 -12.44
N GLU A 132 -0.76 -20.97 -12.76
CA GLU A 132 -0.64 -21.56 -14.10
C GLU A 132 -1.39 -20.74 -15.17
N GLY A 133 -0.97 -20.89 -16.43
CA GLY A 133 -1.63 -20.27 -17.59
C GLY A 133 -1.19 -18.84 -17.92
N PHE A 134 -0.37 -18.21 -17.08
CA PHE A 134 0.27 -16.94 -17.42
C PHE A 134 1.55 -17.17 -18.24
N ARG A 135 1.80 -16.27 -19.20
CA ARG A 135 3.08 -16.20 -19.91
C ARG A 135 4.22 -15.84 -18.96
N ARG A 136 3.95 -14.95 -18.00
CA ARG A 136 4.89 -14.60 -16.92
C ARG A 136 4.15 -14.15 -15.66
N VAL A 137 4.78 -14.36 -14.51
CA VAL A 137 4.35 -13.83 -13.22
C VAL A 137 5.45 -12.92 -12.67
N ILE A 138 5.09 -11.69 -12.33
CA ILE A 138 6.01 -10.69 -11.76
C ILE A 138 5.72 -10.56 -10.27
N VAL A 139 6.59 -11.12 -9.43
CA VAL A 139 6.54 -10.98 -7.98
C VAL A 139 7.13 -9.63 -7.60
N LEU A 140 6.40 -8.86 -6.81
CA LEU A 140 6.80 -7.57 -6.25
C LEU A 140 6.50 -7.56 -4.75
N ASP A 141 7.46 -7.19 -3.91
CA ASP A 141 7.17 -6.96 -2.49
C ASP A 141 6.18 -5.80 -2.33
N SER A 142 5.34 -5.84 -1.30
CA SER A 142 4.33 -4.79 -1.06
C SER A 142 4.96 -3.46 -0.61
N ASP A 143 6.26 -3.41 -0.35
CA ASP A 143 7.00 -2.21 0.02
C ASP A 143 7.90 -1.66 -1.08
N VAL A 144 7.50 -1.85 -2.33
CA VAL A 144 8.14 -1.21 -3.48
C VAL A 144 7.31 -0.03 -4.00
N LEU A 145 7.97 0.92 -4.65
CA LEU A 145 7.34 1.97 -5.46
C LEU A 145 7.80 1.82 -6.91
N VAL A 146 6.83 1.81 -7.83
CA VAL A 146 7.08 1.81 -9.28
C VAL A 146 7.16 3.26 -9.77
N LEU A 147 8.35 3.68 -10.17
CA LEU A 147 8.63 5.06 -10.61
C LEU A 147 8.70 5.18 -12.13
N GLY A 148 8.82 4.06 -12.84
CA GLY A 148 8.94 4.05 -14.30
C GLY A 148 8.64 2.69 -14.92
N PRO A 149 8.79 2.60 -16.26
CA PRO A 149 8.47 1.39 -17.01
C PRO A 149 9.28 0.17 -16.54
N LEU A 150 8.62 -0.98 -16.54
CA LEU A 150 9.05 -2.30 -16.07
C LEU A 150 8.99 -3.32 -17.23
N ASP A 151 8.75 -2.86 -18.46
CA ASP A 151 8.57 -3.64 -19.68
C ASP A 151 9.59 -4.76 -19.87
N PRO A 152 10.89 -4.56 -19.56
CA PRO A 152 11.88 -5.64 -19.65
C PRO A 152 11.55 -6.84 -18.76
N LEU A 153 10.82 -6.67 -17.66
CA LEU A 153 10.41 -7.77 -16.79
C LEU A 153 9.49 -8.76 -17.49
N TRP A 154 8.71 -8.34 -18.50
CA TRP A 154 7.85 -9.22 -19.30
C TRP A 154 8.19 -9.29 -20.79
N ALA A 155 9.38 -8.87 -21.17
CA ALA A 155 9.91 -9.17 -22.49
C ALA A 155 9.89 -10.70 -22.76
N PRO A 156 9.76 -11.15 -24.02
CA PRO A 156 9.89 -12.57 -24.36
C PRO A 156 11.19 -13.18 -23.80
N GLY A 157 11.17 -14.49 -23.50
CA GLY A 157 12.35 -15.22 -23.02
C GLY A 157 12.03 -16.19 -21.88
N GLU A 158 12.84 -17.24 -21.78
CA GLU A 158 12.59 -18.37 -20.85
C GLU A 158 13.37 -18.26 -19.53
N ALA A 159 14.26 -17.27 -19.37
CA ALA A 159 15.00 -17.10 -18.13
C ALA A 159 14.12 -16.48 -17.04
N PHE A 160 14.40 -16.84 -15.78
CA PHE A 160 14.00 -15.99 -14.66
C PHE A 160 14.68 -14.62 -14.79
N ARG A 161 14.06 -13.56 -14.27
CA ARG A 161 14.71 -12.25 -14.17
C ARG A 161 14.70 -11.76 -12.75
N ALA A 162 15.84 -11.29 -12.29
CA ALA A 162 16.01 -10.77 -10.94
C ALA A 162 17.17 -9.78 -10.91
N VAL A 163 17.23 -8.98 -9.85
CA VAL A 163 18.26 -7.95 -9.67
C VAL A 163 19.19 -8.37 -8.55
N PRO A 164 20.50 -8.24 -8.71
CA PRO A 164 21.45 -8.44 -7.61
C PRO A 164 21.19 -7.51 -6.42
N ASP A 165 21.33 -8.04 -5.21
CA ASP A 165 21.05 -7.33 -3.96
C ASP A 165 22.16 -6.32 -3.65
N CYS A 166 21.97 -5.10 -4.16
CA CYS A 166 22.79 -3.93 -3.88
C CYS A 166 22.06 -3.01 -2.90
N GLY A 167 22.75 -2.48 -1.88
CA GLY A 167 22.09 -1.68 -0.86
C GLY A 167 23.00 -1.22 0.26
N ALA A 168 23.53 -2.17 1.04
CA ALA A 168 24.52 -1.86 2.06
C ALA A 168 25.94 -1.61 1.48
N LEU A 169 26.15 -2.08 0.26
CA LEU A 169 27.37 -1.97 -0.52
C LEU A 169 27.02 -1.46 -1.92
N PRO A 170 27.97 -0.80 -2.63
CA PRO A 170 27.74 -0.32 -3.99
C PRO A 170 27.74 -1.43 -5.04
N TYR A 171 28.02 -2.67 -4.62
CA TYR A 171 28.07 -3.89 -5.42
C TYR A 171 27.31 -5.03 -4.73
N GLY A 172 26.93 -6.05 -5.50
CA GLY A 172 26.39 -7.31 -4.99
C GLY A 172 27.52 -8.25 -4.57
N LEU A 173 27.27 -9.08 -3.56
CA LEU A 173 28.18 -10.13 -3.13
C LEU A 173 27.83 -11.45 -3.82
N VAL A 174 28.85 -12.21 -4.23
CA VAL A 174 28.69 -13.53 -4.85
C VAL A 174 28.70 -14.59 -3.76
N SER A 175 27.69 -15.46 -3.75
CA SER A 175 27.64 -16.58 -2.83
C SER A 175 28.65 -17.66 -3.21
N ALA A 176 29.50 -18.05 -2.27
CA ALA A 176 30.43 -19.17 -2.44
C ALA A 176 29.70 -20.49 -2.72
N HIS A 177 28.43 -20.63 -2.28
CA HIS A 177 27.64 -21.83 -2.52
C HIS A 177 27.08 -21.90 -3.94
N THR A 178 26.53 -20.78 -4.44
CA THR A 178 25.85 -20.76 -5.75
C THR A 178 26.77 -20.34 -6.90
N GLY A 179 27.91 -19.69 -6.60
CA GLY A 179 28.78 -19.05 -7.59
C GLY A 179 28.13 -17.88 -8.32
N LYS A 180 27.00 -17.37 -7.82
CA LYS A 180 26.20 -16.30 -8.43
C LYS A 180 26.06 -15.12 -7.45
N PRO A 181 25.86 -13.87 -7.94
CA PRO A 181 25.51 -12.77 -7.07
C PRO A 181 24.22 -13.10 -6.30
N VAL A 182 24.15 -12.72 -5.04
CA VAL A 182 22.91 -12.81 -4.28
C VAL A 182 21.89 -11.87 -4.91
N LEU A 183 20.73 -12.41 -5.25
CA LEU A 183 19.63 -11.71 -5.90
C LEU A 183 18.62 -11.23 -4.85
N ASN A 184 18.07 -10.03 -5.02
CA ASN A 184 17.06 -9.45 -4.15
C ASN A 184 15.67 -10.02 -4.47
N SER A 185 14.94 -10.51 -3.46
CA SER A 185 13.63 -11.16 -3.67
C SER A 185 12.46 -10.19 -3.87
N GLY A 186 12.65 -8.88 -3.67
CA GLY A 186 11.57 -7.89 -3.78
C GLY A 186 11.07 -7.63 -5.19
N MET A 187 11.76 -8.17 -6.21
CA MET A 187 11.27 -8.22 -7.58
C MET A 187 11.83 -9.47 -8.27
N ILE A 188 10.93 -10.31 -8.78
CA ILE A 188 11.26 -11.53 -9.53
C ILE A 188 10.30 -11.67 -10.72
N SER A 189 10.84 -11.91 -11.91
CA SER A 189 10.05 -12.32 -13.08
C SER A 189 10.18 -13.82 -13.31
N ILE A 190 9.05 -14.53 -13.18
CA ILE A 190 8.94 -15.98 -13.34
C ILE A 190 8.40 -16.27 -14.75
N PRO A 191 9.12 -17.06 -15.57
CA PRO A 191 8.66 -17.46 -16.89
C PRO A 191 7.54 -18.51 -16.80
N GLY A 192 6.63 -18.52 -17.79
CA GLY A 192 5.45 -19.37 -17.78
C GLY A 192 5.71 -20.87 -17.61
N TRP A 193 6.81 -21.39 -18.16
CA TRP A 193 7.18 -22.82 -18.01
C TRP A 193 7.46 -23.23 -16.56
N ALA A 194 7.87 -22.28 -15.72
CA ALA A 194 8.18 -22.54 -14.32
C ALA A 194 6.93 -22.51 -13.44
N LEU A 195 5.77 -22.11 -13.97
CA LEU A 195 4.51 -22.08 -13.26
C LEU A 195 3.89 -23.48 -13.28
N GLY A 196 3.62 -24.03 -12.09
CA GLY A 196 2.96 -25.31 -11.92
C GLY A 196 3.41 -26.07 -10.67
N PRO A 197 2.76 -27.22 -10.39
CA PRO A 197 2.92 -27.95 -9.14
C PRO A 197 4.35 -28.43 -8.90
N ALA A 198 5.06 -28.84 -9.96
CA ALA A 198 6.42 -29.37 -9.84
C ALA A 198 7.41 -28.32 -9.28
N MET A 199 7.30 -27.06 -9.72
CA MET A 199 8.16 -25.98 -9.25
C MET A 199 7.72 -25.48 -7.88
N LEU A 200 6.42 -25.41 -7.62
CA LEU A 200 5.89 -25.10 -6.30
C LEU A 200 6.36 -26.12 -5.24
N ASP A 201 6.29 -27.41 -5.55
CA ASP A 201 6.79 -28.48 -4.69
C ASP A 201 8.30 -28.40 -4.49
N ARG A 202 9.05 -28.01 -5.53
CA ARG A 202 10.50 -27.76 -5.41
C ARG A 202 10.77 -26.63 -4.42
N MET A 203 10.04 -25.53 -4.54
CA MET A 203 10.16 -24.38 -3.66
C MET A 203 9.79 -24.74 -2.20
N HIS A 204 8.71 -25.50 -1.99
CA HIS A 204 8.34 -25.98 -0.66
C HIS A 204 9.42 -26.86 -0.01
N ARG A 205 10.08 -27.71 -0.79
CA ARG A 205 11.24 -28.49 -0.30
C ARG A 205 12.39 -27.57 0.12
N LEU A 206 12.70 -26.54 -0.67
CA LEU A 206 13.75 -25.57 -0.32
C LEU A 206 13.39 -24.77 0.95
N ILE A 207 12.13 -24.36 1.12
CA ILE A 207 11.64 -23.70 2.34
C ILE A 207 11.84 -24.59 3.56
N SER A 208 11.49 -25.87 3.45
CA SER A 208 11.66 -26.84 4.54
C SER A 208 13.13 -27.03 4.95
N LEU A 209 14.06 -26.74 4.05
CA LEU A 209 15.50 -26.80 4.28
C LEU A 209 16.09 -25.41 4.62
N ALA A 210 15.30 -24.34 4.66
CA ALA A 210 15.81 -22.97 4.80
C ALA A 210 16.54 -22.72 6.13
N ALA A 211 16.20 -23.47 7.18
CA ALA A 211 16.87 -23.40 8.48
C ALA A 211 18.25 -24.07 8.50
N GLN A 212 18.56 -24.94 7.52
CA GLN A 212 19.87 -25.59 7.45
C GLN A 212 20.93 -24.61 6.95
N PRO A 213 22.10 -24.49 7.60
CA PRO A 213 23.17 -23.62 7.13
C PRO A 213 23.61 -23.99 5.71
N VAL A 214 23.86 -22.98 4.87
CA VAL A 214 24.32 -23.16 3.48
C VAL A 214 25.68 -22.48 3.31
N CYS A 215 25.72 -21.17 3.55
CA CYS A 215 26.95 -20.41 3.61
C CYS A 215 26.69 -19.09 4.37
N PRO A 216 27.71 -18.50 5.01
CA PRO A 216 27.53 -17.31 5.86
C PRO A 216 26.77 -16.16 5.19
N LEU A 217 27.02 -15.92 3.90
CA LEU A 217 26.34 -14.87 3.14
C LEU A 217 24.83 -15.13 2.98
N LEU A 218 24.44 -16.29 2.41
CA LEU A 218 23.04 -16.62 2.20
C LEU A 218 22.26 -16.82 3.51
N ASP A 219 22.92 -17.32 4.55
CA ASP A 219 22.30 -17.53 5.87
C ASP A 219 21.94 -16.21 6.59
N SER A 220 22.43 -15.06 6.10
CA SER A 220 22.03 -13.74 6.57
C SER A 220 20.68 -13.25 6.00
N PHE A 221 20.12 -14.00 5.05
CA PHE A 221 18.87 -13.70 4.35
C PHE A 221 17.77 -14.71 4.69
N ALA A 222 16.52 -14.25 4.72
CA ALA A 222 15.37 -15.08 5.10
C ALA A 222 14.75 -15.79 3.89
N ASP A 223 13.66 -15.27 3.30
CA ASP A 223 13.04 -15.77 2.08
C ASP A 223 13.99 -15.68 0.86
N GLN A 224 14.76 -14.60 0.79
CA GLN A 224 15.75 -14.38 -0.27
C GLN A 224 16.78 -15.51 -0.38
N LYS A 225 17.13 -16.19 0.73
CA LYS A 225 17.99 -17.38 0.70
C LYS A 225 17.37 -18.48 -0.18
N VAL A 226 16.09 -18.77 0.03
CA VAL A 226 15.37 -19.85 -0.66
C VAL A 226 15.28 -19.56 -2.16
N TRP A 227 14.98 -18.31 -2.54
CA TRP A 227 15.01 -17.87 -3.94
C TRP A 227 16.39 -18.05 -4.58
N ASN A 228 17.45 -17.67 -3.89
CA ASN A 228 18.82 -17.82 -4.41
C ASN A 228 19.25 -19.29 -4.56
N LEU A 229 18.77 -20.19 -3.70
CA LEU A 229 18.97 -21.63 -3.86
C LEU A 229 18.24 -22.15 -5.10
N LEU A 230 17.00 -21.72 -5.34
CA LEU A 230 16.28 -22.08 -6.57
C LEU A 230 17.02 -21.56 -7.82
N PHE A 231 17.42 -20.29 -7.80
CA PHE A 231 18.12 -19.65 -8.92
C PHE A 231 19.50 -20.24 -9.20
N ALA A 232 20.13 -20.93 -8.25
CA ALA A 232 21.36 -21.67 -8.51
C ALA A 232 21.16 -22.73 -9.60
N GLU A 233 19.97 -23.33 -9.67
CA GLU A 233 19.61 -24.46 -10.53
C GLU A 233 19.04 -24.05 -11.89
N HIS A 234 18.79 -22.76 -12.09
CA HIS A 234 18.10 -22.24 -13.27
C HIS A 234 18.85 -21.09 -13.94
N SER A 235 18.45 -20.83 -15.20
CA SER A 235 18.92 -19.67 -15.95
C SER A 235 18.27 -18.40 -15.39
N VAL A 236 19.10 -17.41 -15.07
CA VAL A 236 18.66 -16.10 -14.60
C VAL A 236 19.30 -15.02 -15.44
N GLU A 237 18.46 -14.18 -16.03
CA GLU A 237 18.86 -12.91 -16.62
C GLU A 237 18.99 -11.88 -15.50
N LEU A 238 20.21 -11.36 -15.30
CA LEU A 238 20.46 -10.33 -14.31
C LEU A 238 19.95 -8.99 -14.82
N MET A 239 18.95 -8.46 -14.14
CA MET A 239 18.39 -7.16 -14.48
C MET A 239 19.22 -6.04 -13.86
N PRO A 240 19.31 -4.88 -14.54
CA PRO A 240 19.91 -3.66 -13.98
C PRO A 240 19.28 -3.26 -12.65
N VAL A 241 20.07 -2.63 -11.78
CA VAL A 241 19.60 -2.22 -10.43
C VAL A 241 18.40 -1.26 -10.48
N ASN A 242 18.20 -0.58 -11.61
CA ASN A 242 17.04 0.29 -11.88
C ASN A 242 15.69 -0.43 -11.68
N PHE A 243 15.63 -1.75 -11.84
CA PHE A 243 14.39 -2.53 -11.74
C PHE A 243 14.11 -3.09 -10.34
N ASN A 244 15.03 -2.90 -9.38
CA ASN A 244 14.84 -3.20 -7.96
C ASN A 244 15.94 -2.54 -7.13
N CYS A 245 15.86 -1.22 -6.99
CA CYS A 245 16.88 -0.45 -6.29
C CYS A 245 16.52 -0.34 -4.80
N ASN A 246 17.35 -0.91 -3.93
CA ASN A 246 17.17 -0.79 -2.49
C ASN A 246 17.26 0.68 -2.05
N ILE A 247 16.35 1.14 -1.19
CA ILE A 247 16.36 2.53 -0.69
C ILE A 247 17.70 2.92 -0.04
N LYS A 248 18.41 1.97 0.58
CA LYS A 248 19.76 2.21 1.11
C LYS A 248 20.74 2.59 0.01
N TYR A 249 20.65 1.93 -1.15
CA TYR A 249 21.48 2.25 -2.31
C TYR A 249 21.21 3.67 -2.81
N VAL A 250 19.93 4.03 -2.93
CA VAL A 250 19.48 5.36 -3.36
C VAL A 250 20.09 6.44 -2.47
N VAL A 251 19.99 6.29 -1.15
CA VAL A 251 20.48 7.33 -0.23
C VAL A 251 22.01 7.33 -0.12
N GLN A 252 22.65 6.16 -0.07
CA GLN A 252 24.09 6.06 0.18
C GLN A 252 24.95 6.35 -1.05
N PHE A 253 24.51 5.89 -2.23
CA PHE A 253 25.32 5.90 -3.45
C PHE A 253 24.72 6.73 -4.58
N LEU A 254 23.42 7.08 -4.50
CA LEU A 254 22.77 7.97 -5.47
C LEU A 254 22.40 9.33 -4.87
N GLU A 255 22.79 9.62 -3.62
CA GLU A 255 22.52 10.90 -2.94
C GLU A 255 21.02 11.26 -2.89
N GLY A 256 20.14 10.26 -2.87
CA GLY A 256 18.69 10.45 -2.90
C GLY A 256 18.10 10.60 -4.31
N CYS A 257 18.92 10.59 -5.37
CA CYS A 257 18.46 10.69 -6.75
C CYS A 257 17.77 9.39 -7.19
N THR A 258 16.52 9.54 -7.65
CA THR A 258 15.69 8.45 -8.17
C THR A 258 15.53 8.48 -9.69
N GLU A 259 16.14 9.46 -10.36
CA GLU A 259 16.06 9.62 -11.80
C GLU A 259 16.60 8.37 -12.52
N GLY A 260 15.78 7.84 -13.43
CA GLY A 260 16.08 6.63 -14.18
C GLY A 260 15.89 5.31 -13.43
N LEU A 261 15.44 5.33 -12.18
CA LEU A 261 14.97 4.11 -11.51
C LEU A 261 13.54 3.80 -11.94
N SER A 262 13.27 2.53 -12.25
CA SER A 262 11.91 2.05 -12.51
C SER A 262 11.22 1.56 -11.24
N LEU A 263 12.00 1.05 -10.29
CA LEU A 263 11.48 0.50 -9.03
C LEU A 263 12.42 0.79 -7.87
N VAL A 264 11.86 1.29 -6.77
CA VAL A 264 12.57 1.48 -5.49
C VAL A 264 11.97 0.56 -4.44
N HIS A 265 12.81 -0.23 -3.78
CA HIS A 265 12.42 -1.18 -2.75
C HIS A 265 12.80 -0.67 -1.36
N PHE A 266 11.80 -0.48 -0.48
CA PHE A 266 11.96 0.00 0.88
C PHE A 266 12.31 -1.11 1.89
N ALA A 267 13.31 -1.92 1.53
CA ALA A 267 13.80 -3.03 2.34
C ALA A 267 14.32 -2.56 3.72
N GLY A 268 13.87 -3.22 4.79
CA GLY A 268 14.16 -2.82 6.18
C GLY A 268 12.94 -2.21 6.89
N PRO A 269 13.15 -1.26 7.84
CA PRO A 269 12.06 -0.59 8.55
C PRO A 269 11.08 0.06 7.57
N LYS A 270 9.78 -0.12 7.80
CA LYS A 270 8.75 0.32 6.85
C LYS A 270 8.28 1.74 7.15
N PRO A 271 8.15 2.63 6.14
CA PRO A 271 7.75 4.04 6.33
C PRO A 271 6.46 4.27 7.10
N TRP A 272 5.50 3.34 7.01
CA TRP A 272 4.18 3.44 7.64
C TRP A 272 4.08 2.71 8.98
N LEU A 273 5.03 1.83 9.31
CA LEU A 273 5.06 1.19 10.61
C LEU A 273 5.67 2.17 11.61
N ARG A 274 4.81 2.85 12.37
CA ARG A 274 5.27 3.62 13.53
C ARG A 274 5.88 2.65 14.52
N ASP A 275 7.19 2.74 14.71
CA ASP A 275 7.86 2.01 15.77
C ASP A 275 7.24 2.44 17.11
N ALA A 276 6.44 1.55 17.72
CA ALA A 276 5.86 1.77 19.05
C ALA A 276 6.93 1.86 20.15
N GLN A 277 8.18 1.50 19.82
CA GLN A 277 9.33 1.68 20.68
C GLN A 277 10.45 2.38 19.92
N PRO A 278 11.07 3.44 20.47
CA PRO A 278 12.26 4.04 19.89
C PRO A 278 13.37 2.99 19.89
N ARG A 279 13.55 2.29 18.77
CA ARG A 279 14.68 1.39 18.58
C ARG A 279 15.96 2.23 18.70
N ALA A 280 16.95 1.71 19.42
CA ALA A 280 18.29 2.30 19.43
C ALA A 280 18.69 2.54 17.97
N ARG A 281 18.95 3.81 17.61
CA ARG A 281 19.16 4.31 16.23
C ARG A 281 19.81 3.23 15.37
N SER A 282 18.96 2.47 14.69
CA SER A 282 19.41 1.45 13.77
C SER A 282 20.22 2.18 12.71
N LYS A 283 21.43 1.68 12.39
CA LYS A 283 22.27 2.22 11.31
C LYS A 283 21.58 2.14 9.92
N SER A 284 20.37 1.59 9.84
CA SER A 284 19.55 1.63 8.64
C SER A 284 19.19 3.06 8.28
N VAL A 285 19.68 3.49 7.12
CA VAL A 285 19.21 4.68 6.45
C VAL A 285 17.70 4.56 6.23
N VAL A 286 16.95 5.51 6.77
CA VAL A 286 15.49 5.58 6.66
C VAL A 286 15.12 6.93 6.06
N ASP A 287 15.39 7.09 4.76
CA ASP A 287 14.71 8.15 4.01
C ASP A 287 13.28 7.68 3.68
N HIS A 288 12.42 7.80 4.69
CA HIS A 288 10.99 7.57 4.51
C HIS A 288 10.31 8.71 3.78
N TRP A 289 10.97 9.86 3.60
CA TRP A 289 10.37 11.03 2.96
C TRP A 289 10.08 10.77 1.50
N LEU A 290 10.99 10.08 0.79
CA LEU A 290 10.75 9.67 -0.59
C LEU A 290 9.44 8.88 -0.74
N TRP A 291 9.23 7.87 0.11
CA TRP A 291 8.01 7.06 0.09
C TRP A 291 6.77 7.88 0.46
N ILE A 292 6.84 8.61 1.57
CA ILE A 292 5.71 9.39 2.09
C ILE A 292 5.25 10.41 1.06
N ARG A 293 6.18 11.10 0.40
CA ARG A 293 5.88 12.08 -0.64
C ARG A 293 5.16 11.43 -1.83
N HIS A 294 5.76 10.39 -2.42
CA HIS A 294 5.18 9.73 -3.59
C HIS A 294 3.83 9.08 -3.28
N HIS A 295 3.72 8.35 -2.16
CA HIS A 295 2.45 7.74 -1.75
C HIS A 295 1.36 8.79 -1.56
N ARG A 296 1.66 9.92 -0.90
CA ARG A 296 0.70 11.02 -0.72
C ARG A 296 0.26 11.65 -2.03
N GLU A 297 1.20 11.96 -2.92
CA GLU A 297 0.90 12.54 -4.25
C GLU A 297 -0.04 11.61 -5.04
N LEU A 298 0.28 10.32 -5.08
CA LEU A 298 -0.52 9.31 -5.79
C LEU A 298 -1.89 9.10 -5.14
N LEU A 299 -1.94 8.97 -3.81
CA LEU A 299 -3.19 8.79 -3.07
C LEU A 299 -4.11 10.01 -3.24
N CYS A 300 -3.55 11.22 -3.22
CA CYS A 300 -4.27 12.46 -3.47
C CYS A 300 -4.97 12.44 -4.84
N ALA A 301 -4.22 12.13 -5.90
CA ALA A 301 -4.75 12.07 -7.26
C ALA A 301 -5.88 11.02 -7.39
N GLU A 302 -5.68 9.83 -6.81
CA GLU A 302 -6.69 8.77 -6.86
C GLU A 302 -7.95 9.12 -6.07
N ARG A 303 -7.81 9.70 -4.88
CA ARG A 303 -8.93 10.11 -4.04
C ARG A 303 -9.74 11.23 -4.68
N LEU A 304 -9.08 12.18 -5.34
CA LEU A 304 -9.77 13.22 -6.12
C LEU A 304 -10.60 12.59 -7.24
N ARG A 305 -10.02 11.69 -8.03
CA ARG A 305 -10.72 10.97 -9.11
C ARG A 305 -11.93 10.19 -8.59
N GLN A 306 -11.78 9.47 -7.48
CA GLN A 306 -12.88 8.74 -6.85
C GLN A 306 -13.97 9.68 -6.35
N TYR A 307 -13.60 10.82 -5.77
CA TYR A 307 -14.54 11.81 -5.26
C TYR A 307 -15.34 12.49 -6.38
N GLU A 308 -14.70 12.83 -7.49
CA GLU A 308 -15.36 13.34 -8.69
C GLU A 308 -16.36 12.33 -9.25
N GLY A 309 -15.98 11.05 -9.35
CA GLY A 309 -16.88 9.98 -9.74
C GLY A 309 -18.08 9.83 -8.80
N PHE A 310 -17.86 9.94 -7.49
CA PHE A 310 -18.93 9.95 -6.49
C PHE A 310 -19.89 11.13 -6.71
N LEU A 311 -19.37 12.35 -6.89
CA LEU A 311 -20.20 13.54 -7.14
C LEU A 311 -21.03 13.41 -8.42
N ALA A 312 -20.42 12.89 -9.50
CA ALA A 312 -21.12 12.65 -10.76
C ALA A 312 -22.26 11.64 -10.60
N SER A 313 -22.02 10.52 -9.89
CA SER A 313 -23.05 9.50 -9.63
C SER A 313 -24.23 10.06 -8.81
N ARG A 314 -23.95 10.97 -7.87
CA ARG A 314 -24.97 11.62 -7.05
C ARG A 314 -25.77 12.65 -7.83
N ALA A 315 -25.14 13.43 -8.71
CA ALA A 315 -25.82 14.41 -9.55
C ALA A 315 -26.81 13.78 -10.54
N ALA A 316 -26.59 12.50 -10.90
CA ALA A 316 -27.50 11.73 -11.74
C ALA A 316 -28.75 11.24 -11.00
N LEU A 317 -28.77 11.25 -9.66
CA LEU A 317 -29.97 10.93 -8.89
C LEU A 317 -30.95 12.11 -8.98
N PRO A 318 -32.28 11.86 -9.14
CA PRO A 318 -33.27 12.92 -9.07
C PRO A 318 -33.04 13.74 -7.80
N GLU A 319 -33.08 15.08 -7.88
CA GLU A 319 -32.93 15.94 -6.71
C GLU A 319 -33.91 15.47 -5.63
N LEU A 320 -33.39 14.73 -4.65
CA LEU A 320 -34.13 14.25 -3.48
C LEU A 320 -34.37 15.47 -2.60
N VAL A 321 -35.36 16.30 -2.98
CA VAL A 321 -35.82 17.54 -2.33
C VAL A 321 -34.65 18.36 -1.80
N PRO A 322 -34.17 19.40 -2.51
CA PRO A 322 -33.11 20.26 -1.97
C PRO A 322 -33.48 20.65 -0.55
N ALA A 323 -32.59 20.37 0.41
CA ALA A 323 -32.82 20.75 1.79
C ALA A 323 -33.20 22.23 1.77
N PRO A 324 -34.38 22.61 2.29
CA PRO A 324 -34.86 23.96 2.16
C PRO A 324 -33.77 24.87 2.70
N ARG A 325 -33.24 25.76 1.84
CA ARG A 325 -32.17 26.75 2.14
C ARG A 325 -32.56 27.77 3.24
N SER A 326 -33.60 27.46 4.00
CA SER A 326 -34.34 28.31 4.91
C SER A 326 -34.61 27.66 6.27
N ARG A 327 -33.99 26.52 6.60
CA ARG A 327 -34.09 25.93 7.96
C ARG A 327 -32.79 26.15 8.74
N PRO A 328 -32.89 26.43 10.06
CA PRO A 328 -31.75 26.30 10.97
C PRO A 328 -31.18 24.88 10.93
N ALA A 329 -29.87 24.74 11.14
CA ALA A 329 -29.19 23.45 11.23
C ALA A 329 -28.64 23.22 12.64
N LEU A 330 -28.86 22.02 13.18
CA LEU A 330 -28.29 21.55 14.44
C LEU A 330 -27.15 20.58 14.15
N LEU A 331 -25.94 20.92 14.60
CA LEU A 331 -24.73 20.12 14.39
C LEU A 331 -24.22 19.55 15.70
N ALA A 332 -23.83 18.28 15.66
CA ALA A 332 -23.10 17.63 16.74
C ALA A 332 -22.08 16.65 16.17
N ASP A 333 -21.20 16.13 17.02
CA ASP A 333 -20.37 14.95 16.74
C ASP A 333 -20.70 13.77 17.68
N ASP A 334 -21.66 13.95 18.58
CA ASP A 334 -22.25 12.92 19.42
C ASP A 334 -23.78 12.87 19.17
N PRO A 335 -24.35 11.72 18.75
CA PRO A 335 -25.79 11.60 18.56
C PRO A 335 -26.59 11.82 19.86
N ALA A 336 -26.03 11.53 21.03
CA ALA A 336 -26.72 11.77 22.31
C ALA A 336 -26.99 13.27 22.53
N ALA A 337 -26.06 14.15 22.11
CA ALA A 337 -26.24 15.58 22.19
C ALA A 337 -27.38 16.10 21.28
N LEU A 338 -27.54 15.52 20.08
CA LEU A 338 -28.67 15.87 19.20
C LEU A 338 -30.00 15.46 19.81
N ARG A 339 -30.06 14.28 20.46
CA ARG A 339 -31.29 13.74 21.05
C ARG A 339 -31.85 14.65 22.15
N LEU A 340 -31.00 15.32 22.92
CA LEU A 340 -31.44 16.19 24.02
C LEU A 340 -32.12 17.48 23.53
N GLU A 341 -31.82 17.92 22.31
CA GLU A 341 -32.26 19.22 21.81
C GLU A 341 -33.23 19.16 20.61
N LEU A 342 -33.61 17.97 20.13
CA LEU A 342 -34.44 17.67 18.95
C LEU A 342 -35.53 18.71 18.62
N PRO A 343 -35.21 19.76 17.84
CA PRO A 343 -36.18 20.74 17.39
C PRO A 343 -36.91 20.15 16.19
N THR A 344 -38.21 20.41 16.05
CA THR A 344 -39.00 19.94 14.90
C THR A 344 -38.79 20.75 13.63
N ASP A 345 -38.11 21.90 13.72
CA ASP A 345 -37.88 22.86 12.64
C ASP A 345 -36.42 22.92 12.14
N HIS A 346 -35.51 22.14 12.74
CA HIS A 346 -34.09 22.13 12.38
C HIS A 346 -33.72 20.94 11.50
N GLY A 347 -32.76 21.14 10.59
CA GLY A 347 -32.06 20.02 9.96
C GLY A 347 -31.07 19.40 10.95
N LEU A 348 -31.03 18.06 11.05
CA LEU A 348 -30.06 17.37 11.90
C LEU A 348 -28.81 16.98 11.12
N HIS A 349 -27.65 17.31 11.68
CA HIS A 349 -26.34 17.04 11.09
C HIS A 349 -25.42 16.44 12.14
N LEU A 350 -24.91 15.24 11.89
CA LEU A 350 -23.94 14.57 12.76
C LEU A 350 -22.60 14.43 12.03
N LEU A 351 -21.52 14.81 12.69
CA LEU A 351 -20.17 14.68 12.16
C LEU A 351 -19.53 13.38 12.66
N LEU A 352 -18.81 12.72 11.74
CA LEU A 352 -18.01 11.52 12.00
C LEU A 352 -16.53 11.87 11.84
N PRO A 353 -15.88 12.42 12.87
CA PRO A 353 -14.51 12.93 12.76
C PRO A 353 -13.43 11.85 12.86
N SER A 354 -13.76 10.55 12.88
CA SER A 354 -12.75 9.51 13.10
C SER A 354 -11.71 9.51 11.98
N ALA A 355 -10.45 9.76 12.38
CA ALA A 355 -9.28 9.85 11.49
C ALA A 355 -8.55 8.53 11.31
N ASP A 356 -8.79 7.57 12.22
CA ASP A 356 -8.03 6.33 12.26
C ASP A 356 -8.84 5.23 11.59
N THR A 357 -8.78 5.21 10.26
CA THR A 357 -9.44 4.21 9.42
C THR A 357 -8.93 2.79 9.67
N SER A 358 -7.82 2.63 10.39
CA SER A 358 -7.22 1.34 10.71
C SER A 358 -8.04 0.53 11.72
N GLN A 359 -8.95 1.15 12.46
CA GLN A 359 -9.85 0.47 13.39
C GLN A 359 -11.26 0.97 13.16
N TRP A 360 -11.99 0.30 12.25
CA TRP A 360 -13.42 0.50 12.09
C TRP A 360 -14.23 -0.77 12.45
N PRO A 361 -15.32 -0.65 13.23
CA PRO A 361 -15.73 0.56 13.95
C PRO A 361 -14.64 0.98 14.94
N PRO A 362 -14.46 2.28 15.22
CA PRO A 362 -13.56 2.70 16.27
C PRO A 362 -13.98 1.97 17.54
N SER A 363 -13.03 1.36 18.23
CA SER A 363 -13.27 0.75 19.55
C SER A 363 -13.87 1.74 20.56
N GLU A 364 -13.78 3.03 20.24
CA GLU A 364 -14.31 4.17 20.99
C GLU A 364 -15.79 4.48 20.71
N TRP A 365 -16.44 3.87 19.71
CA TRP A 365 -17.86 4.12 19.47
C TRP A 365 -18.71 3.45 20.57
N PRO A 366 -19.62 4.21 21.21
CA PRO A 366 -20.58 3.63 22.14
C PRO A 366 -21.33 2.46 21.50
N SER A 367 -21.54 1.37 22.24
CA SER A 367 -22.22 0.18 21.72
C SER A 367 -23.64 0.44 21.20
N ASP A 368 -24.25 1.53 21.65
CA ASP A 368 -25.58 2.01 21.28
C ASP A 368 -25.56 3.12 20.21
N TRP A 369 -24.40 3.52 19.68
CA TRP A 369 -24.28 4.65 18.75
C TRP A 369 -25.14 4.48 17.50
N GLN A 370 -25.15 3.29 16.89
CA GLN A 370 -25.98 3.00 15.71
C GLN A 370 -27.48 3.06 16.04
N THR A 371 -27.87 2.57 17.22
CA THR A 371 -29.25 2.65 17.71
C THR A 371 -29.69 4.10 17.88
N LEU A 372 -28.87 4.95 18.52
CA LEU A 372 -29.15 6.37 18.69
C LEU A 372 -29.28 7.11 17.35
N VAL A 373 -28.41 6.80 16.39
CA VAL A 373 -28.46 7.38 15.05
C VAL A 373 -29.73 6.96 14.30
N ALA A 374 -30.17 5.70 14.45
CA ALA A 374 -31.43 5.22 13.89
C ALA A 374 -32.64 5.92 14.53
N GLU A 375 -32.67 6.02 15.87
CA GLU A 375 -33.75 6.71 16.61
C GLU A 375 -33.88 8.19 16.20
N LEU A 376 -32.76 8.90 16.01
CA LEU A 376 -32.78 10.28 15.50
C LEU A 376 -33.38 10.34 14.09
N ALA A 377 -33.03 9.38 13.23
CA ALA A 377 -33.49 9.32 11.85
C ALA A 377 -34.96 8.90 11.71
N GLU A 378 -35.52 8.17 12.69
CA GLU A 378 -36.96 7.87 12.76
C GLU A 378 -37.79 9.14 12.98
N GLN A 379 -37.25 10.09 13.75
CA GLN A 379 -37.96 11.32 14.10
C GLN A 379 -37.88 12.37 13.00
N GLN A 380 -36.72 12.51 12.35
CA GLN A 380 -36.54 13.44 11.23
C GLN A 380 -35.31 13.08 10.37
N PRO A 381 -35.24 13.56 9.12
CA PRO A 381 -34.08 13.33 8.25
C PRO A 381 -32.77 13.75 8.90
N LEU A 382 -31.77 12.85 8.84
CA LEU A 382 -30.46 13.04 9.46
C LEU A 382 -29.36 13.00 8.40
N HIS A 383 -28.49 14.01 8.39
CA HIS A 383 -27.30 14.02 7.54
C HIS A 383 -26.06 13.60 8.33
N LEU A 384 -25.41 12.52 7.92
CA LEU A 384 -24.14 12.05 8.49
C LEU A 384 -22.98 12.54 7.64
N TRP A 385 -22.16 13.43 8.18
CA TRP A 385 -21.00 14.02 7.51
C TRP A 385 -19.73 13.29 7.88
N ALA A 386 -18.99 12.78 6.89
CA ALA A 386 -17.76 12.01 7.11
C ALA A 386 -16.65 12.39 6.13
N PRO A 387 -15.36 12.19 6.51
CA PRO A 387 -14.26 12.13 5.56
C PRO A 387 -14.52 11.11 4.44
N PHE A 388 -14.09 11.42 3.23
CA PHE A 388 -14.32 10.57 2.05
C PHE A 388 -13.61 9.21 2.12
N CYS A 389 -12.49 9.11 2.85
CA CYS A 389 -11.84 7.81 3.13
C CYS A 389 -12.76 6.82 3.85
N LEU A 390 -13.81 7.28 4.54
CA LEU A 390 -14.77 6.41 5.23
C LEU A 390 -15.91 5.94 4.32
N ARG A 391 -15.95 6.32 3.04
CA ARG A 391 -17.10 6.06 2.16
C ARG A 391 -17.44 4.58 2.02
N SER A 392 -16.45 3.71 1.79
CA SER A 392 -16.72 2.29 1.52
C SER A 392 -17.17 1.58 2.78
N ILE A 393 -16.60 1.98 3.92
CA ILE A 393 -17.03 1.55 5.24
C ILE A 393 -18.49 1.93 5.47
N LEU A 394 -18.82 3.21 5.41
CA LEU A 394 -20.18 3.69 5.69
C LEU A 394 -21.18 3.15 4.68
N ALA A 395 -20.81 3.01 3.41
CA ALA A 395 -21.67 2.42 2.38
C ALA A 395 -21.96 0.93 2.60
N SER A 396 -21.09 0.21 3.32
CA SER A 396 -21.31 -1.22 3.64
C SER A 396 -22.27 -1.45 4.81
N LEU A 397 -22.59 -0.41 5.57
CA LEU A 397 -23.49 -0.49 6.72
C LEU A 397 -24.95 -0.34 6.28
N VAL A 398 -25.86 -0.98 7.03
CA VAL A 398 -27.31 -0.82 6.83
C VAL A 398 -27.75 0.42 7.60
N TRP A 399 -28.26 1.42 6.89
CA TRP A 399 -28.75 2.66 7.49
C TRP A 399 -30.27 2.76 7.44
N HIS A 400 -30.83 3.50 8.39
CA HIS A 400 -32.22 3.92 8.32
C HIS A 400 -32.46 4.76 7.04
N PRO A 401 -33.57 4.60 6.29
CA PRO A 401 -33.77 5.27 5.00
C PRO A 401 -33.77 6.81 5.05
N ALA A 402 -34.04 7.40 6.21
CA ALA A 402 -34.01 8.85 6.41
C ALA A 402 -32.59 9.40 6.66
N ILE A 403 -31.58 8.53 6.75
CA ILE A 403 -30.18 8.91 6.88
C ILE A 403 -29.61 9.22 5.50
N ARG A 404 -28.96 10.37 5.39
CA ARG A 404 -28.19 10.77 4.20
C ARG A 404 -26.71 10.81 4.54
N LEU A 405 -25.92 10.03 3.82
CA LEU A 405 -24.46 10.06 3.94
C LEU A 405 -23.90 11.21 3.10
N GLU A 406 -23.12 12.06 3.74
CA GLU A 406 -22.49 13.23 3.16
C GLU A 406 -20.97 13.12 3.31
N PHE A 407 -20.23 13.13 2.21
CA PHE A 407 -18.79 12.96 2.25
C PHE A 407 -18.03 14.23 1.90
N ILE A 408 -16.97 14.49 2.64
CA ILE A 408 -16.03 15.59 2.41
C ILE A 408 -14.65 15.00 2.12
N LEU A 409 -14.06 15.40 1.00
CA LEU A 409 -12.66 15.07 0.70
C LEU A 409 -11.76 15.80 1.71
N LEU A 410 -11.39 15.09 2.77
CA LEU A 410 -10.64 15.61 3.91
C LEU A 410 -9.72 14.51 4.43
N GLU A 411 -8.48 14.47 3.94
CA GLU A 411 -7.49 13.48 4.34
C GLU A 411 -6.13 14.13 4.53
N ARG A 412 -5.27 13.52 5.36
CA ARG A 412 -3.93 14.04 5.68
C ARG A 412 -2.93 14.14 4.51
N PRO A 413 -3.11 13.58 3.29
CA PRO A 413 -2.34 14.03 2.13
C PRO A 413 -2.75 15.43 1.63
N PHE A 414 -4.04 15.81 1.72
CA PHE A 414 -4.57 17.08 1.19
C PHE A 414 -4.27 18.30 2.06
N SER A 415 -3.66 18.08 3.23
CA SER A 415 -3.31 19.11 4.20
C SER A 415 -1.91 19.69 4.05
N ALA A 416 -1.11 19.19 3.10
CA ALA A 416 0.23 19.71 2.88
C ALA A 416 0.14 21.10 2.20
N PRO A 417 0.86 22.12 2.72
CA PRO A 417 0.92 23.45 2.10
C PRO A 417 1.45 23.43 0.65
N ASP A 418 2.09 22.33 0.23
CA ASP A 418 2.78 22.20 -1.05
C ASP A 418 1.84 21.82 -2.23
N LEU A 419 0.58 21.46 -1.96
CA LEU A 419 -0.39 20.97 -2.97
C LEU A 419 -1.53 21.95 -3.27
N VAL A 420 -1.41 23.22 -2.87
CA VAL A 420 -2.53 24.19 -2.84
C VAL A 420 -2.97 24.72 -4.22
N ASP A 421 -2.24 24.45 -5.30
CA ASP A 421 -2.44 25.15 -6.59
C ASP A 421 -3.15 24.37 -7.72
N GLN A 422 -3.78 23.21 -7.46
CA GLN A 422 -4.48 22.46 -8.51
C GLN A 422 -5.95 22.12 -8.17
N GLY A 423 -6.87 22.97 -8.65
CA GLY A 423 -8.19 22.54 -9.14
C GLY A 423 -9.35 22.42 -8.14
N GLY A 424 -10.11 23.51 -7.96
CA GLY A 424 -11.59 23.54 -7.99
C GLY A 424 -12.44 22.81 -6.95
N CYS A 425 -11.92 21.85 -6.18
CA CYS A 425 -12.64 21.26 -5.05
C CYS A 425 -12.57 22.20 -3.84
N ALA A 426 -13.58 22.18 -2.97
CA ALA A 426 -13.56 22.90 -1.70
C ALA A 426 -12.51 22.29 -0.76
N PHE A 427 -11.24 22.51 -1.07
CA PHE A 427 -10.11 22.15 -0.23
C PHE A 427 -10.21 22.99 1.04
N VAL A 428 -10.38 22.32 2.17
CA VAL A 428 -10.26 22.97 3.48
C VAL A 428 -8.86 22.70 3.96
N PRO A 429 -7.97 23.71 4.00
CA PRO A 429 -6.64 23.55 4.57
C PRO A 429 -6.80 23.02 5.99
N TRP A 430 -6.12 21.91 6.28
CA TRP A 430 -6.18 21.31 7.60
C TRP A 430 -5.59 22.28 8.62
N ARG A 431 -6.41 22.67 9.59
CA ARG A 431 -6.00 23.53 10.70
C ARG A 431 -6.41 22.84 12.00
N GLY A 432 -5.43 22.43 12.80
CA GLY A 432 -5.67 21.77 14.08
C GLY A 432 -6.08 20.30 13.94
N SER A 433 -7.17 19.88 14.58
CA SER A 433 -7.65 18.50 14.58
C SER A 433 -8.48 18.17 13.33
N LEU A 434 -8.62 16.86 13.00
CA LEU A 434 -9.51 16.41 11.93
C LEU A 434 -10.94 16.89 12.20
N ARG A 435 -11.40 16.78 13.46
CA ARG A 435 -12.71 17.26 13.92
C ARG A 435 -12.92 18.74 13.59
N ALA A 436 -11.95 19.61 13.90
CA ALA A 436 -12.04 21.04 13.62
C ALA A 436 -12.10 21.34 12.11
N SER A 437 -11.30 20.62 11.32
CA SER A 437 -11.27 20.79 9.86
C SER A 437 -12.56 20.30 9.20
N LEU A 438 -13.10 19.16 9.64
CA LEU A 438 -14.38 18.62 9.18
C LEU A 438 -15.53 19.57 9.53
N ARG A 439 -15.55 20.07 10.78
CA ARG A 439 -16.49 21.10 11.23
C ARG A 439 -16.49 22.31 10.30
N ALA A 440 -15.34 22.93 10.07
CA ALA A 440 -15.24 24.09 9.21
C ALA A 440 -15.69 23.79 7.76
N ALA A 441 -15.42 22.58 7.27
CA ALA A 441 -15.84 22.15 5.94
C ALA A 441 -17.36 21.97 5.83
N VAL A 442 -17.99 21.35 6.84
CA VAL A 442 -19.45 21.16 6.92
C VAL A 442 -20.13 22.52 7.02
N GLU A 443 -19.67 23.40 7.93
CA GLU A 443 -20.23 24.75 8.10
C GLU A 443 -20.25 25.55 6.79
N ARG A 444 -19.20 25.44 5.97
CA ARG A 444 -19.15 26.10 4.65
C ARG A 444 -20.10 25.49 3.62
N ARG A 445 -20.37 24.18 3.71
CA ARG A 445 -21.27 23.46 2.79
C ARG A 445 -22.73 23.62 3.17
N LEU A 446 -23.02 23.77 4.46
CA LEU A 446 -24.37 23.99 4.93
C LEU A 446 -24.85 25.39 4.54
N GLN A 447 -25.76 25.44 3.57
CA GLN A 447 -26.49 26.65 3.19
C GLN A 447 -27.70 26.86 4.11
N ALA A 448 -27.47 26.84 5.44
CA ALA A 448 -28.50 26.99 6.47
C ALA A 448 -28.67 28.47 6.87
N MET A 449 -29.85 28.85 7.38
CA MET A 449 -30.09 30.21 7.88
C MET A 449 -29.25 30.53 9.12
N SER A 450 -29.08 29.53 9.98
CA SER A 450 -28.23 29.57 11.16
C SER A 450 -27.71 28.17 11.44
N ILE A 451 -26.53 28.09 12.06
CA ILE A 451 -25.88 26.84 12.45
C ILE A 451 -25.69 26.90 13.96
N ARG A 452 -26.32 25.97 14.68
CA ARG A 452 -26.14 25.80 16.14
C ARG A 452 -25.39 24.50 16.41
N TRP A 453 -24.39 24.57 17.28
CA TRP A 453 -23.67 23.40 17.77
C TRP A 453 -24.22 22.96 19.11
N VAL A 454 -24.33 21.64 19.29
CA VAL A 454 -24.73 21.02 20.57
C VAL A 454 -23.67 20.03 21.03
N GLY A 455 -23.41 19.99 22.33
CA GLY A 455 -22.47 19.04 22.94
C GLY A 455 -20.97 19.36 22.78
N SER A 456 -20.58 20.64 22.68
CA SER A 456 -19.18 21.05 22.61
C SER A 456 -18.48 21.13 23.96
#